data_AF-A0A538HTL7-F1
#
_entry.id   AF-A0A538HTL7-F1
#
_cell.length_a   1.000
_cell.length_b   1.000
_cell.length_c   1.000
_cell.angle_alpha   90.00
_cell.angle_beta   90.00
_cell.angle_gamma   90.00
#
_symmetry.space_group_name_H-M   'P 1'
#
loop_
_entity.id
_entity.type
_entity.pdbx_description
1 polymer ?
#
loop_
_entity_poly.entity_id
_entity_poly.type
_entity_poly.pdbx_seq_one_letter_code
_entity_poly.pdbx_strand_id
1 'polypeptide(L)'
;MPWLALRQLFDAFADIRGVGCSKMTKALHRKRPVLIPMLDRVVQRYLEHDDPGDQAAFGERALGLVRGYKRDLDRNRAGVRAVRQELARRGHSLTEVRILDLLIWSVEVAG
;
A
#
# COMPACT_ATOMS: atom_id res chain seq x y z
N MET A 1 -11.34 -6.61 -5.19
CA MET A 1 -9.94 -7.05 -5.02
C MET A 1 -9.92 -8.56 -4.90
N PRO A 2 -9.06 -9.29 -5.65
CA PRO A 2 -8.93 -10.75 -5.54
C PRO A 2 -8.10 -11.12 -4.31
N TRP A 3 -8.69 -11.02 -3.12
CA TRP A 3 -7.97 -11.09 -1.85
C TRP A 3 -7.19 -12.38 -1.62
N LEU A 4 -7.75 -13.53 -2.00
CA LEU A 4 -7.07 -14.81 -1.84
C LEU A 4 -5.83 -14.91 -2.73
N ALA A 5 -5.95 -14.55 -4.01
CA ALA A 5 -4.82 -14.55 -4.94
C ALA A 5 -3.73 -13.56 -4.51
N LEU A 6 -4.11 -12.43 -3.91
CA LEU A 6 -3.16 -11.47 -3.37
C LEU A 6 -2.40 -12.03 -2.16
N ARG A 7 -3.09 -12.73 -1.25
CA ARG A 7 -2.45 -13.44 -0.13
C ARG A 7 -1.44 -14.47 -0.62
N GLN A 8 -1.84 -15.32 -1.56
CA GLN A 8 -0.99 -16.34 -2.16
C GLN A 8 0.23 -15.73 -2.87
N LEU A 9 0.04 -14.60 -3.56
CA LEU A 9 1.14 -13.85 -4.16
C LEU A 9 2.13 -13.36 -3.11
N PHE A 10 1.65 -12.88 -1.96
CA PHE A 10 2.53 -12.44 -0.87
C PHE A 10 3.24 -13.62 -0.19
N ASP A 11 2.53 -14.72 0.06
CA ASP A 11 3.12 -15.93 0.63
C ASP A 11 4.27 -16.48 -0.24
N ALA A 12 4.21 -16.30 -1.56
CA ALA A 12 5.29 -16.69 -2.47
C ALA A 12 6.63 -15.95 -2.24
N PHE A 13 6.64 -14.86 -1.47
CA PHE A 13 7.86 -14.14 -1.08
C PHE A 13 8.37 -14.50 0.32
N ALA A 14 7.61 -15.29 1.11
CA ALA A 14 7.90 -15.53 2.53
C ALA A 14 9.28 -16.17 2.77
N ASP A 15 9.72 -17.05 1.88
CA ASP A 15 10.98 -17.80 2.02
C ASP A 15 12.20 -17.05 1.45
N ILE A 16 12.01 -15.85 0.87
CA ILE A 16 13.10 -15.08 0.28
C ILE A 16 13.82 -14.29 1.37
N ARG A 17 15.00 -14.77 1.77
CA ARG A 17 15.84 -14.12 2.79
C ARG A 17 16.04 -12.64 2.50
N GLY A 18 15.73 -11.81 3.49
CA GLY A 18 15.92 -10.36 3.42
C GLY A 18 14.83 -9.61 2.64
N VAL A 19 13.74 -10.27 2.23
CA VAL A 19 12.56 -9.65 1.61
C VAL A 19 11.43 -9.54 2.64
N GLY A 20 11.25 -8.34 3.19
CA GLY A 20 10.06 -7.99 3.97
C GLY A 20 8.99 -7.31 3.12
N CYS A 21 7.84 -6.96 3.73
CA CYS A 21 6.71 -6.28 3.08
C CYS A 21 7.13 -5.07 2.23
N SER A 22 8.06 -4.26 2.71
CA SER A 22 8.58 -3.08 2.00
C SER A 22 9.24 -3.42 0.66
N LYS A 23 10.14 -4.40 0.64
CA LYS A 23 10.84 -4.80 -0.60
C LYS A 23 9.90 -5.51 -1.57
N MET A 24 9.08 -6.43 -1.05
CA MET A 24 8.08 -7.15 -1.84
C MET A 24 7.12 -6.17 -2.53
N THR A 25 6.50 -5.27 -1.78
CA THR A 25 5.50 -4.35 -2.34
C THR A 25 6.10 -3.33 -3.30
N LYS A 26 7.35 -2.90 -3.12
CA LYS A 26 8.05 -2.07 -4.13
C LYS A 26 8.22 -2.81 -5.47
N ALA A 27 8.62 -4.08 -5.42
CA ALA A 27 8.76 -4.91 -6.62
C ALA A 27 7.40 -5.11 -7.32
N LEU A 28 6.35 -5.40 -6.56
CA LEU A 28 5.00 -5.61 -7.07
C LEU A 28 4.34 -4.30 -7.54
N HIS A 29 4.54 -3.18 -6.85
CA HIS A 29 4.03 -1.86 -7.22
C HIS A 29 4.55 -1.43 -8.58
N ARG A 30 5.84 -1.65 -8.87
CA ARG A 30 6.40 -1.38 -10.20
C ARG A 30 5.65 -2.12 -11.32
N LYS A 31 5.13 -3.32 -11.04
CA LYS A 31 4.38 -4.13 -12.03
C LYS A 31 2.89 -3.80 -12.06
N ARG A 32 2.31 -3.41 -10.92
CA ARG A 32 0.86 -3.20 -10.73
C ARG A 32 0.58 -1.96 -9.86
N PRO A 33 0.93 -0.74 -10.31
CA PRO A 33 0.90 0.48 -9.48
C PRO A 33 -0.53 0.97 -9.14
N VAL A 34 -1.55 0.43 -9.79
CA VAL A 34 -2.96 0.70 -9.49
C VAL A 34 -3.55 -0.23 -8.41
N LEU A 35 -2.82 -1.29 -8.03
CA LEU A 35 -3.30 -2.32 -7.11
C LEU A 35 -2.49 -2.44 -5.83
N ILE A 36 -1.17 -2.29 -5.91
CA ILE A 36 -0.27 -2.61 -4.81
C ILE A 36 0.24 -1.31 -4.18
N PRO A 37 -0.08 -0.98 -2.92
CA PRO A 37 0.53 0.15 -2.23
C PRO A 37 2.00 -0.13 -1.90
N MET A 38 2.83 0.91 -1.81
CA MET A 38 4.19 0.72 -1.31
C MET A 38 4.19 0.72 0.21
N LEU A 39 4.14 -0.47 0.81
CA LEU A 39 4.18 -0.69 2.25
C LEU A 39 5.60 -0.53 2.79
N ASP A 40 6.23 0.63 2.60
CA ASP A 40 7.47 0.94 3.30
C ASP A 40 7.24 1.17 4.80
N ARG A 41 8.30 1.49 5.55
CA ARG A 41 8.22 1.59 7.00
C ARG A 41 7.29 2.70 7.47
N VAL A 42 7.18 3.81 6.72
CA VAL A 42 6.31 4.94 7.06
C VAL A 42 4.85 4.54 6.87
N VAL A 43 4.52 3.95 5.72
CA VAL A 43 3.16 3.47 5.45
C VAL A 43 2.77 2.32 6.39
N GLN A 44 3.70 1.43 6.75
CA GLN A 44 3.45 0.39 7.75
C GLN A 44 3.15 0.96 9.13
N ARG A 45 3.87 2.01 9.56
CA ARG A 45 3.61 2.71 10.83
C ARG A 45 2.22 3.34 10.85
N TYR A 46 1.85 4.05 9.78
CA TYR A 46 0.51 4.61 9.63
C TYR A 46 -0.60 3.54 9.77
N LEU A 47 -0.33 2.33 9.27
CA LEU A 47 -1.26 1.19 9.29
C LEU A 47 -1.08 0.26 10.48
N GLU A 48 -0.39 0.66 11.55
CA GLU A 48 -0.07 -0.24 12.68
C GLU A 48 -1.31 -0.88 13.31
N HIS A 49 -2.43 -0.17 13.33
CA HIS A 49 -3.71 -0.66 13.85
C HIS A 49 -4.36 -1.74 12.96
N ASP A 50 -3.92 -1.86 11.71
CA ASP A 50 -4.35 -2.88 10.76
C ASP A 50 -3.35 -4.04 10.64
N ASP A 51 -2.21 -3.96 11.31
CA ASP A 51 -1.19 -5.01 11.31
C ASP A 51 -1.67 -6.18 12.21
N PRO A 52 -1.91 -7.38 11.66
CA PRO A 52 -2.27 -8.56 12.45
C PRO A 52 -1.17 -9.01 13.43
N GLY A 53 0.03 -8.43 13.35
CA GLY A 53 1.15 -8.67 14.25
C GLY A 53 2.13 -9.71 13.74
N ASP A 54 3.26 -9.84 14.43
CA ASP A 54 4.39 -10.67 14.00
C ASP A 54 4.13 -12.18 14.07
N GLN A 55 3.07 -12.62 14.76
CA GLN A 55 2.65 -14.03 14.80
C GLN A 55 1.85 -14.46 13.56
N ALA A 56 1.35 -13.50 12.78
CA ALA A 56 0.62 -13.81 11.56
C ALA A 56 1.58 -14.30 10.45
N ALA A 57 1.07 -15.18 9.59
CA ALA A 57 1.82 -15.61 8.41
C ALA A 57 2.16 -14.40 7.53
N PHE A 58 3.29 -14.46 6.83
CA PHE A 58 3.80 -13.32 6.06
C PHE A 58 2.77 -12.71 5.10
N GLY A 59 2.10 -13.52 4.29
CA GLY A 59 1.07 -13.03 3.36
C GLY A 59 -0.20 -12.56 4.05
N GLU A 60 -0.56 -13.10 5.22
CA GLU A 60 -1.69 -12.62 6.02
C GLU A 60 -1.40 -11.24 6.61
N ARG A 61 -0.21 -11.04 7.16
CA ARG A 61 0.25 -9.76 7.67
C ARG A 61 0.24 -8.69 6.58
N ALA A 62 0.85 -8.99 5.43
CA ALA A 62 0.84 -8.09 4.28
C ALA A 62 -0.58 -7.81 3.77
N LEU A 63 -1.47 -8.81 3.75
CA LEU A 63 -2.86 -8.64 3.35
C LEU A 63 -3.64 -7.76 4.32
N GLY A 64 -3.40 -7.86 5.63
CA GLY A 64 -3.98 -6.99 6.66
C GLY A 64 -3.68 -5.52 6.38
N LEU A 65 -2.40 -5.20 6.17
CA LEU A 65 -1.96 -3.85 5.81
C LEU A 65 -2.61 -3.36 4.51
N VAL A 66 -2.67 -4.18 3.45
CA VAL A 66 -3.33 -3.78 2.19
C VAL A 66 -4.85 -3.58 2.37
N ARG A 67 -5.50 -4.31 3.28
CA ARG A 67 -6.92 -4.10 3.59
C ARG A 67 -7.15 -2.78 4.32
N GLY A 68 -6.32 -2.46 5.32
CA GLY A 68 -6.33 -1.17 6.00
C GLY A 68 -6.16 -0.02 5.01
N TYR A 69 -5.10 -0.11 4.20
CA TYR A 69 -4.83 0.84 3.13
C TYR A 69 -6.02 1.02 2.17
N LYS A 70 -6.62 -0.08 1.70
CA LYS A 70 -7.76 -0.01 0.78
C LYS A 70 -8.97 0.66 1.42
N ARG A 71 -9.23 0.38 2.69
CA ARG A 71 -10.33 1.01 3.43
C ARG A 71 -10.16 2.52 3.45
N ASP A 72 -8.94 3.01 3.70
CA ASP A 72 -8.66 4.44 3.70
C ASP A 72 -8.72 5.04 2.30
N LEU A 73 -8.24 4.34 1.28
CA LEU A 73 -8.39 4.76 -0.11
C LEU A 73 -9.86 4.86 -0.52
N ASP A 74 -10.69 3.89 -0.15
CA ASP A 74 -12.12 3.90 -0.46
C ASP A 74 -12.84 5.03 0.29
N ARG A 75 -12.54 5.22 1.59
CA ARG A 75 -13.11 6.29 2.41
C ARG A 75 -12.75 7.68 1.86
N ASN A 76 -11.54 7.86 1.36
CA ASN A 76 -11.04 9.16 0.87
C ASN A 76 -11.12 9.31 -0.67
N ARG A 77 -11.83 8.40 -1.35
CA ARG A 77 -11.85 8.30 -2.81
C ARG A 77 -12.16 9.62 -3.53
N ALA A 78 -13.12 10.38 -3.02
CA ALA A 78 -13.51 11.65 -3.63
C ALA A 78 -12.35 12.67 -3.60
N GLY A 79 -11.72 12.86 -2.44
CA GLY A 79 -10.57 13.76 -2.28
C GLY A 79 -9.36 13.32 -3.08
N VAL A 80 -9.02 12.02 -3.04
CA VAL A 80 -7.91 11.46 -3.83
C VAL A 80 -8.14 11.64 -5.33
N ARG A 81 -9.38 11.50 -5.81
CA ARG A 81 -9.74 11.76 -7.22
C ARG A 81 -9.60 13.22 -7.60
N ALA A 82 -10.00 14.15 -6.74
CA ALA A 82 -9.84 15.57 -6.98
C ALA A 82 -8.35 15.93 -7.10
N VAL A 83 -7.51 15.40 -6.20
CA VAL A 83 -6.04 15.55 -6.28
C VAL A 83 -5.50 14.96 -7.58
N ARG A 84 -5.96 13.76 -7.98
CA ARG A 84 -5.55 13.13 -9.25
C ARG A 84 -5.89 13.99 -10.47
N GLN A 85 -7.08 14.59 -10.50
CA GLN A 85 -7.52 15.45 -11.59
C GLN A 85 -6.66 16.73 -11.68
N GLU A 86 -6.39 17.36 -10.55
CA GLU A 86 -5.56 18.57 -10.52
C GLU A 86 -4.10 18.27 -10.90
N LEU A 87 -3.54 17.14 -10.44
CA LEU A 87 -2.22 16.67 -10.86
C LEU A 87 -2.17 16.43 -12.38
N ALA A 88 -3.19 15.77 -12.93
CA ALA A 88 -3.27 15.52 -14.38
C ALA A 88 -3.32 16.83 -15.18
N ARG A 89 -4.05 17.84 -14.70
CA ARG A 89 -4.11 19.19 -15.29
C ARG A 89 -2.73 19.87 -15.34
N ARG A 90 -1.84 19.53 -14.40
CA ARG A 90 -0.46 20.02 -14.33
C ARG A 90 0.56 19.12 -15.04
N GLY A 91 0.11 18.09 -15.76
CA GLY A 91 0.97 17.17 -16.50
C GLY A 91 1.56 16.02 -15.67
N HIS A 92 1.08 15.80 -14.44
CA HIS A 92 1.53 14.70 -13.60
C HIS A 92 0.52 13.54 -13.60
N SER A 93 0.94 12.39 -14.09
CA SER A 93 0.13 11.17 -14.09
C SER A 93 0.50 10.29 -12.88
N LEU A 94 -0.36 10.27 -11.87
CA LEU A 94 -0.23 9.41 -10.70
C LEU A 94 -1.49 8.57 -10.50
N THR A 95 -1.32 7.34 -10.00
CA THR A 95 -2.43 6.47 -9.60
C THR A 95 -3.02 6.93 -8.27
N GLU A 96 -4.30 6.62 -8.00
CA GLU A 96 -4.93 6.93 -6.71
C GLU A 96 -4.17 6.29 -5.53
N VAL A 97 -3.62 5.08 -5.74
CA VAL A 97 -2.71 4.41 -4.79
C VAL A 97 -1.46 5.27 -4.58
N ARG A 98 -0.75 5.68 -5.63
CA ARG A 98 0.48 6.46 -5.44
C ARG A 98 0.23 7.81 -4.76
N ILE A 99 -0.93 8.42 -5.02
CA ILE A 99 -1.34 9.65 -4.35
C ILE A 99 -1.53 9.41 -2.86
N LEU A 100 -2.26 8.36 -2.46
CA LEU A 100 -2.45 8.06 -1.04
C LEU A 100 -1.13 7.68 -0.34
N ASP A 101 -0.23 6.94 -0.99
CA ASP A 101 1.11 6.67 -0.44
C ASP A 101 1.85 7.99 -0.10
N LEU A 102 1.82 8.96 -1.01
CA LEU A 102 2.47 10.26 -0.82
C LEU A 102 1.80 11.11 0.27
N LEU A 103 0.47 11.06 0.37
CA LEU A 103 -0.26 11.77 1.41
C LEU A 103 0.05 11.20 2.79
N ILE A 104 0.05 9.88 2.96
CA ILE A 104 0.45 9.21 4.20
C ILE A 104 1.88 9.64 4.58
N TRP A 105 2.82 9.57 3.64
CA TRP A 105 4.18 10.03 3.83
C TRP A 105 4.27 11.49 4.29
N SER A 106 3.48 12.39 3.69
CA SER A 106 3.51 13.81 4.02
C SER A 106 3.05 14.11 5.45
N VAL A 107 2.12 13.30 5.98
CA VAL A 107 1.60 13.46 7.34
C VAL A 107 2.56 12.85 8.36
N GLU A 108 3.03 11.62 8.12
CA GLU A 108 3.88 10.87 9.06
C GLU A 108 5.33 11.38 9.16
N VAL A 109 5.83 12.09 8.14
CA VAL A 109 7.16 12.73 8.21
C VAL A 109 7.09 14.13 8.82
N ALA A 110 5.92 14.77 8.79
CA ALA A 110 5.73 16.11 9.36
C ALA A 110 5.39 16.10 10.86
N GLY A 111 4.95 14.96 11.40
CA GLY A 111 4.68 14.73 12.83
C GLY A 111 5.85 14.11 13.57
#